data_AF-A0A5B1MAV8-F1
#
_entry.id   AF-A0A5B1MAV8-F1
#
_cell.length_a   1.000
_cell.length_b   1.000
_cell.length_c   1.000
_cell.angle_alpha   90.00
_cell.angle_beta   90.00
_cell.angle_gamma   90.00
#
_symmetry.space_group_name_H-M   'P 1'
#
loop_
_entity.id
_entity.type
_entity.pdbx_description
1 polymer ?
#
loop_
_entity_poly.entity_id
_entity_poly.type
_entity_poly.pdbx_seq_one_letter_code
_entity_poly.pdbx_strand_id
1 'polypeptide(L)'
;MGYDGRGGLREPVDRLVLQLLRRAVLDHAVLEQRRCYPPALHVGVPGVRSRRFEVEEELDHAIRTDIVEAMLRPAVGKGVVPLLWLTRRGDAAPHDVDGRWSTAVQAAGGELGLALGLVVVTRRSWHDPRTGVCRTWKRIRAR
;
A
#
# COMPACT_ATOMS: atom_id res chain seq x y z
N MET A 1 -13.19 11.33 1.95
CA MET A 1 -12.26 10.21 1.67
C MET A 1 -12.51 9.79 0.21
N GLY A 2 -11.66 10.24 -0.71
CA GLY A 2 -11.89 10.15 -2.16
C GLY A 2 -11.49 8.80 -2.75
N TYR A 3 -12.19 7.75 -2.35
CA TYR A 3 -12.18 6.45 -3.01
C TYR A 3 -13.35 6.39 -4.00
N ASP A 4 -13.19 5.67 -5.10
CA ASP A 4 -14.26 5.55 -6.10
C ASP A 4 -15.38 4.55 -5.74
N GLY A 5 -15.55 4.28 -4.45
CA GLY A 5 -16.44 3.23 -3.94
C GLY A 5 -15.92 1.80 -4.17
N ARG A 6 -14.81 1.63 -4.90
CA ARG A 6 -14.10 0.35 -5.12
C ARG A 6 -12.66 0.40 -4.61
N GLY A 7 -12.38 1.35 -3.73
CA GLY A 7 -11.15 1.40 -2.94
C GLY A 7 -9.93 2.06 -3.58
N GLY A 8 -9.90 2.43 -4.87
CA GLY A 8 -8.75 3.17 -5.40
C GLY A 8 -8.94 4.68 -5.45
N LEU A 9 -7.81 5.38 -5.55
CA LEU A 9 -7.66 6.82 -5.50
C LEU A 9 -8.14 7.48 -6.80
N ARG A 10 -8.84 8.61 -6.68
CA ARG A 10 -9.14 9.48 -7.82
C ARG A 10 -8.61 10.87 -7.59
N GLU A 11 -8.29 11.56 -8.68
CA GLU A 11 -8.03 12.99 -8.61
C GLU A 11 -9.36 13.77 -8.50
N PRO A 12 -9.42 14.83 -7.66
CA PRO A 12 -8.37 15.27 -6.75
C PRO A 12 -8.24 14.35 -5.52
N VAL A 13 -7.00 13.95 -5.21
CA VAL A 13 -6.72 13.12 -4.02
C VAL A 13 -6.82 13.98 -2.76
N ASP A 14 -7.55 13.47 -1.77
CA ASP A 14 -7.72 14.11 -0.46
C ASP A 14 -6.37 14.51 0.17
N ARG A 15 -6.30 15.73 0.73
CA ARG A 15 -5.06 16.30 1.29
C ARG A 15 -4.48 15.45 2.42
N LEU A 16 -5.33 14.87 3.28
CA LEU A 16 -4.89 14.01 4.36
C LEU A 16 -4.27 12.72 3.80
N VAL A 17 -4.91 12.13 2.78
CA VAL A 17 -4.38 10.95 2.07
C VAL A 17 -3.04 11.28 1.43
N LEU A 18 -2.90 12.42 0.74
CA LEU A 18 -1.63 12.85 0.17
C LEU A 18 -0.52 12.99 1.23
N GLN A 19 -0.84 13.49 2.42
CA GLN A 19 0.12 13.59 3.53
C GLN A 19 0.55 12.22 4.05
N LEU A 20 -0.40 11.28 4.23
CA LEU A 20 -0.11 9.91 4.65
C LEU A 20 0.75 9.17 3.62
N LEU A 21 0.42 9.30 2.32
CA LEU A 21 1.20 8.66 1.25
C LEU A 21 2.59 9.27 1.12
N ARG A 22 2.72 10.60 1.24
CA ARG A 22 4.04 11.24 1.31
C ARG A 22 4.82 10.74 2.53
N ARG A 23 4.16 10.53 3.67
CA ARG A 23 4.81 9.97 4.87
C ARG A 23 5.29 8.55 4.64
N ALA A 24 4.50 7.69 4.00
CA ALA A 24 4.90 6.33 3.65
C ALA A 24 6.15 6.30 2.75
N VAL A 25 6.22 7.18 1.74
CA VAL A 25 7.41 7.32 0.89
C VAL A 25 8.62 7.76 1.70
N LEU A 26 8.45 8.73 2.61
CA LEU A 26 9.54 9.22 3.45
C LEU A 26 10.05 8.13 4.40
N ASP A 27 9.14 7.42 5.06
CA ASP A 27 9.47 6.32 5.96
C ASP A 27 10.23 5.23 5.20
N HIS A 28 9.77 4.83 4.01
CA HIS A 28 10.46 3.85 3.18
C HIS A 28 11.84 4.33 2.73
N ALA A 29 11.96 5.60 2.31
CA ALA A 29 13.22 6.19 1.88
C ALA A 29 14.28 6.26 3.00
N VAL A 30 13.85 6.41 4.26
CA VAL A 30 14.73 6.53 5.43
C VAL A 30 15.06 5.17 6.05
N LEU A 31 14.04 4.31 6.20
CA LEU A 31 14.16 3.05 6.93
C LEU A 31 14.75 1.93 6.07
N GLU A 32 14.46 1.90 4.77
CA GLU A 32 14.98 0.86 3.90
C GLU A 32 16.34 1.26 3.33
N GLN A 33 17.40 0.80 3.99
CA GLN A 33 18.79 1.07 3.60
C GLN A 33 19.39 0.01 2.68
N ARG A 34 18.77 -1.18 2.56
CA ARG A 34 19.32 -2.27 1.74
C ARG A 34 19.29 -1.92 0.26
N ARG A 35 20.33 -2.28 -0.49
CA ARG A 35 20.33 -2.08 -1.95
C ARG A 35 19.33 -2.99 -2.66
N CYS A 36 19.18 -4.22 -2.15
CA CYS A 36 18.22 -5.22 -2.62
C CYS A 36 17.38 -5.67 -1.42
N TYR A 37 16.06 -5.71 -1.59
CA TYR A 37 15.10 -6.10 -0.56
C TYR A 37 13.82 -6.60 -1.24
N PRO A 38 13.12 -7.57 -0.61
CA PRO A 38 11.83 -8.03 -1.10
C PRO A 38 10.77 -6.93 -1.02
N PRO A 39 9.69 -6.99 -1.83
CA PRO A 39 8.49 -6.23 -1.56
C PRO A 39 7.97 -6.50 -0.15
N ALA A 40 7.38 -5.51 0.49
CA ALA A 40 6.75 -5.69 1.80
C ALA A 40 5.38 -5.04 1.83
N LEU A 41 4.36 -5.81 2.23
CA LEU A 41 3.01 -5.32 2.46
C LEU A 41 2.93 -4.68 3.84
N HIS A 42 2.25 -3.55 3.91
CA HIS A 42 1.99 -2.85 5.16
C HIS A 42 0.50 -2.61 5.35
N VAL A 43 0.04 -2.73 6.58
CA VAL A 43 -1.35 -2.44 6.98
C VAL A 43 -1.33 -1.56 8.23
N GLY A 44 -1.86 -0.35 8.12
CA GLY A 44 -1.95 0.58 9.26
C GLY A 44 -2.00 2.05 8.86
N VAL A 45 -1.28 2.89 9.60
CA VAL A 45 -1.18 4.34 9.41
C VAL A 45 0.30 4.72 9.27
N PRO A 46 0.75 5.23 8.10
CA PRO A 46 2.12 5.69 7.90
C PRO A 46 2.58 6.69 8.97
N GLY A 47 3.83 6.56 9.44
CA GLY A 47 4.41 7.39 10.50
C GLY A 47 3.86 7.17 11.91
N VAL A 48 2.85 6.31 12.10
CA VAL A 48 2.25 6.05 13.43
C VAL A 48 2.45 4.59 13.84
N ARG A 49 1.77 3.67 13.15
CA ARG A 49 1.87 2.24 13.41
C ARG A 49 1.42 1.46 12.19
N SER A 50 2.18 0.44 11.82
CA SER A 50 1.77 -0.52 10.81
C SER A 50 2.28 -1.91 11.15
N ARG A 51 1.55 -2.90 10.66
CA ARG A 51 2.06 -4.26 10.51
C ARG A 51 2.76 -4.34 9.16
N ARG A 52 3.84 -5.11 9.10
CA ARG A 52 4.65 -5.33 7.90
C ARG A 52 4.79 -6.83 7.66
N PHE A 53 4.68 -7.24 6.41
CA PHE A 53 4.96 -8.60 5.95
C PHE A 53 5.90 -8.52 4.74
N GLU A 54 7.09 -9.12 4.83
CA GLU A 54 8.03 -9.21 3.70
C GLU A 54 7.66 -10.40 2.80
N VAL A 55 7.70 -10.18 1.49
CA VAL A 55 7.31 -11.17 0.48
C VAL A 55 8.60 -11.81 -0.08
N GLU A 56 9.05 -12.87 0.56
CA GLU A 56 10.34 -13.52 0.23
C GLU A 56 10.25 -14.45 -0.98
N GLU A 57 9.08 -15.07 -1.18
CA GLU A 57 8.84 -16.05 -2.25
C GLU A 57 7.58 -15.71 -3.07
N GLU A 58 7.41 -16.41 -4.19
CA GLU A 58 6.23 -16.25 -5.02
C GLU A 58 5.02 -16.93 -4.36
N LEU A 59 4.03 -16.12 -4.02
CA LEU A 59 2.80 -16.56 -3.39
C LEU A 59 1.68 -16.64 -4.43
N ASP A 60 0.89 -17.70 -4.36
CA ASP A 60 -0.34 -17.80 -5.12
C ASP A 60 -1.38 -16.76 -4.67
N HIS A 61 -2.51 -16.71 -5.38
CA HIS A 61 -3.53 -15.71 -5.11
C HIS A 61 -4.21 -15.93 -3.76
N ALA A 62 -4.51 -17.18 -3.40
CA ALA A 62 -5.23 -17.50 -2.17
C ALA A 62 -4.39 -17.13 -0.94
N ILE A 63 -3.11 -17.50 -0.93
CA ILE A 63 -2.19 -17.17 0.16
C ILE A 63 -2.04 -15.65 0.31
N ARG A 64 -1.95 -14.90 -0.79
CA ARG A 64 -1.91 -13.43 -0.72
C ARG A 64 -3.18 -12.86 -0.09
N THR A 65 -4.35 -13.37 -0.45
CA THR A 65 -5.63 -12.95 0.13
C THR A 65 -5.66 -13.25 1.63
N ASP A 66 -5.32 -14.47 2.05
CA ASP A 66 -5.26 -14.88 3.47
C ASP A 66 -4.32 -13.99 4.30
N ILE A 67 -3.15 -13.66 3.73
CA ILE A 67 -2.20 -12.73 4.38
C ILE A 67 -2.83 -11.35 4.58
N VAL A 68 -3.48 -10.79 3.55
CA VAL A 68 -4.14 -9.49 3.65
C VAL A 68 -5.20 -9.52 4.76
N GLU A 69 -6.04 -10.55 4.79
CA GLU A 69 -7.07 -10.70 5.81
C GLU A 69 -6.48 -10.82 7.22
N ALA A 70 -5.46 -11.67 7.39
CA ALA A 70 -4.78 -11.85 8.67
C ALA A 70 -4.16 -10.54 9.18
N MET A 71 -3.59 -9.74 8.27
CA MET A 71 -3.04 -8.43 8.61
C MET A 71 -4.13 -7.41 8.97
N LEU A 72 -5.30 -7.46 8.32
CA LEU A 72 -6.44 -6.56 8.54
C LEU A 72 -7.24 -6.86 9.80
N ARG A 73 -7.37 -8.15 10.16
CA ARG A 73 -8.30 -8.65 11.19
C ARG A 73 -8.28 -7.83 12.50
N PRO A 74 -7.11 -7.40 13.04
CA PRO A 74 -7.11 -6.64 14.29
C PRO A 74 -7.51 -5.17 14.17
N ALA A 75 -7.40 -4.57 12.98
CA ALA A 75 -7.91 -3.23 12.72
C ALA A 75 -9.43 -3.27 12.50
N VAL A 76 -9.89 -4.23 11.69
CA VAL A 76 -11.31 -4.45 11.42
C VAL A 76 -12.07 -4.81 12.69
N GLY A 77 -11.51 -5.67 13.55
CA GLY A 77 -12.10 -5.99 14.86
C GLY A 77 -12.20 -4.80 15.83
N LYS A 78 -11.55 -3.67 15.53
CA LYS A 78 -11.66 -2.40 16.26
C LYS A 78 -12.51 -1.36 15.54
N GLY A 79 -13.17 -1.74 14.44
CA GLY A 79 -13.98 -0.83 13.62
C GLY A 79 -13.17 0.19 12.81
N VAL A 80 -11.89 -0.07 12.55
CA VAL A 80 -11.00 0.83 11.80
C VAL A 80 -10.67 0.22 10.44
N VAL A 81 -10.77 1.03 9.38
CA VAL A 81 -10.29 0.68 8.03
C VAL A 81 -8.87 1.24 7.86
N PRO A 82 -7.82 0.41 7.89
CA PRO A 82 -6.44 0.88 7.77
C PRO A 82 -6.08 1.17 6.31
N LEU A 83 -5.00 1.93 6.10
CA LEU A 83 -4.37 2.04 4.78
C LEU A 83 -3.55 0.78 4.51
N LEU A 84 -3.58 0.30 3.26
CA LEU A 84 -2.69 -0.75 2.78
C LEU A 84 -1.70 -0.17 1.76
N TRP A 85 -0.43 -0.48 1.93
CA TRP A 85 0.58 -0.11 0.94
C TRP A 85 1.65 -1.19 0.77
N LEU A 86 2.14 -1.33 -0.46
CA LEU A 86 3.21 -2.24 -0.80
C LEU A 86 4.50 -1.45 -1.02
N THR A 87 5.48 -1.57 -0.14
CA THR A 87 6.81 -1.01 -0.39
C THR A 87 7.59 -1.95 -1.29
N ARG A 88 8.22 -1.43 -2.35
CA ARG A 88 9.13 -2.22 -3.19
C ARG A 88 10.29 -1.41 -3.75
N ARG A 89 11.28 -2.13 -4.29
CA ARG A 89 12.35 -1.57 -5.10
C ARG A 89 11.81 -1.16 -6.48
N GLY A 90 12.57 -0.32 -7.16
CA GLY A 90 12.33 0.09 -8.54
C GLY A 90 11.82 1.52 -8.63
N ASP A 91 11.24 1.83 -9.77
CA ASP A 91 10.61 3.11 -10.06
C ASP A 91 9.08 3.03 -9.92
N ALA A 92 8.42 4.11 -10.32
CA ALA A 92 6.97 4.23 -10.28
C ALA A 92 6.24 3.47 -11.40
N ALA A 93 6.96 2.79 -12.30
CA ALA A 93 6.31 2.03 -13.36
C ALA A 93 5.54 0.85 -12.74
N PRO A 94 4.32 0.54 -13.22
CA PRO A 94 3.58 -0.63 -12.75
C PRO A 94 4.34 -1.92 -13.01
N HIS A 95 4.41 -2.79 -12.01
CA HIS A 95 4.96 -4.13 -12.13
C HIS A 95 3.86 -5.18 -11.90
N ASP A 96 4.00 -6.39 -12.45
CA ASP A 96 3.01 -7.47 -12.26
C ASP A 96 2.71 -7.77 -10.78
N VAL A 97 3.72 -7.67 -9.92
CA VAL A 97 3.58 -7.84 -8.47
C VAL A 97 2.60 -6.83 -7.87
N ASP A 98 2.54 -5.61 -8.40
CA ASP A 98 1.62 -4.57 -7.96
C ASP A 98 0.16 -4.98 -8.23
N GLY A 99 -0.09 -5.49 -9.44
CA GLY A 99 -1.40 -6.00 -9.85
C GLY A 99 -1.82 -7.24 -9.04
N ARG A 100 -0.91 -8.20 -8.85
CA ARG A 100 -1.16 -9.43 -8.07
C ARG A 100 -1.55 -9.13 -6.62
N TRP A 101 -0.89 -8.16 -5.98
CA TRP A 101 -1.26 -7.72 -4.63
C TRP A 101 -2.53 -6.86 -4.63
N SER A 102 -2.73 -6.00 -5.63
CA SER A 102 -3.96 -5.23 -5.76
C SER A 102 -5.18 -6.15 -5.85
N THR A 103 -5.13 -7.21 -6.67
CA THR A 103 -6.22 -8.19 -6.78
C THR A 103 -6.47 -8.94 -5.48
N ALA A 104 -5.42 -9.34 -4.75
CA ALA A 104 -5.56 -9.97 -3.44
C ALA A 104 -6.22 -9.04 -2.40
N VAL A 105 -5.86 -7.74 -2.40
CA VAL A 105 -6.49 -6.75 -1.53
C VAL A 105 -7.97 -6.55 -1.86
N GLN A 106 -8.34 -6.57 -3.14
CA GLN A 106 -9.74 -6.49 -3.54
C GLN A 106 -10.53 -7.74 -3.11
N ALA A 107 -9.96 -8.93 -3.26
CA ALA A 107 -10.60 -10.18 -2.83
C ALA A 107 -10.86 -10.16 -1.31
N ALA A 108 -9.83 -9.92 -0.50
CA ALA A 108 -9.95 -9.80 0.95
C ALA A 108 -10.93 -8.69 1.37
N GLY A 109 -10.93 -7.57 0.65
CA GLY A 109 -11.91 -6.50 0.85
C GLY A 109 -13.35 -6.98 0.62
N GLY A 110 -13.59 -7.70 -0.47
CA GLY A 110 -14.90 -8.29 -0.78
C GLY A 110 -15.37 -9.26 0.29
N GLU A 111 -14.50 -10.15 0.76
CA GLU A 111 -14.80 -11.13 1.82
C GLU A 111 -15.13 -10.45 3.16
N LEU A 112 -14.50 -9.31 3.45
CA LEU A 112 -14.73 -8.51 4.66
C LEU A 112 -15.82 -7.44 4.50
N GLY A 113 -16.43 -7.29 3.32
CA GLY A 113 -17.40 -6.23 3.03
C GLY A 113 -16.81 -4.81 3.04
N LEU A 114 -15.52 -4.67 2.76
CA LEU A 114 -14.76 -3.41 2.78
C LEU A 114 -14.27 -3.00 1.39
N ALA A 115 -14.45 -1.73 1.04
CA ALA A 115 -13.85 -1.15 -0.16
C ALA A 115 -12.37 -0.80 0.09
N LEU A 116 -11.48 -1.79 -0.03
CA LEU A 116 -10.05 -1.62 0.24
C LEU A 116 -9.27 -1.16 -1.00
N GLY A 117 -8.22 -0.37 -0.75
CA GLY A 117 -7.27 0.09 -1.76
C GLY A 117 -5.85 -0.32 -1.42
N LEU A 118 -5.03 -0.55 -2.45
CA LEU A 118 -3.59 -0.72 -2.31
C LEU A 118 -2.88 0.47 -2.96
N VAL A 119 -1.87 0.99 -2.29
CA VAL A 119 -0.92 1.94 -2.91
C VAL A 119 0.47 1.34 -2.93
N VAL A 120 1.14 1.40 -4.07
CA VAL A 120 2.53 0.96 -4.20
C VAL A 120 3.44 2.12 -3.87
N VAL A 121 4.47 1.86 -3.07
CA VAL A 121 5.39 2.87 -2.54
C VAL A 121 6.82 2.48 -2.89
N THR A 122 7.54 3.40 -3.51
CA THR A 122 8.99 3.32 -3.70
C THR A 122 9.66 4.39 -2.84
N ARG A 123 11.00 4.45 -2.86
CA ARG A 123 11.74 5.50 -2.12
C ARG A 123 11.48 6.91 -2.65
N ARG A 124 10.86 7.05 -3.83
CA ARG A 124 10.69 8.33 -4.52
C ARG A 124 9.30 8.56 -5.08
N SER A 125 8.38 7.60 -4.93
CA SER A 125 7.05 7.72 -5.50
C SER A 125 6.04 6.88 -4.74
N TRP A 126 4.79 7.20 -4.99
CA TRP A 126 3.70 6.26 -4.78
C TRP A 126 2.78 6.25 -6.00
N HIS A 127 2.11 5.13 -6.25
CA HIS A 127 1.05 5.01 -7.26
C HIS A 127 -0.03 4.04 -6.82
N ASP A 128 -1.26 4.32 -7.22
CA ASP A 128 -2.37 3.36 -7.15
C ASP A 128 -2.33 2.48 -8.42
N PRO A 129 -2.07 1.17 -8.31
CA PRO A 129 -1.98 0.28 -9.46
C PRO A 129 -3.31 0.09 -10.18
N ARG A 130 -4.45 0.42 -9.56
CA ARG A 130 -5.78 0.26 -10.15
C ARG A 130 -6.17 1.45 -11.02
N THR A 131 -5.81 2.66 -10.61
CA THR A 131 -6.23 3.91 -11.26
C THR A 131 -5.10 4.61 -12.01
N GLY A 132 -3.84 4.24 -11.74
CA GLY A 132 -2.66 4.89 -12.29
C GLY A 132 -2.33 6.24 -11.63
N VAL A 133 -3.15 6.71 -10.68
CA VAL A 133 -2.89 7.96 -9.96
C VAL A 133 -1.57 7.83 -9.20
N CYS A 134 -0.65 8.76 -9.42
CA CYS A 134 0.69 8.69 -8.86
C CYS A 134 1.24 10.06 -8.45
N ARG A 135 2.26 10.04 -7.59
CA ARG A 135 3.13 11.18 -7.32
C ARG A 135 4.57 10.71 -7.20
N THR A 136 5.49 11.50 -7.74
CA THR A 136 6.93 11.24 -7.74
C THR A 136 7.70 12.47 -7.26
N TRP A 137 8.80 12.24 -6.55
CA TRP A 137 9.71 13.26 -6.05
C TRP A 137 11.12 13.03 -6.58
N LYS A 138 11.79 14.11 -7.00
CA LYS A 138 13.24 14.07 -7.29
C LYS A 138 14.05 13.70 -6.03
N ARG A 139 13.67 14.29 -4.89
CA ARG A 139 14.21 14.00 -3.55
C ARG A 139 13.13 14.24 -2.51
N ILE A 140 12.87 13.25 -1.66
CA ILE A 140 11.98 13.42 -0.51
C ILE A 140 12.80 13.88 0.70
N ARG A 141 12.23 14.79 1.51
CA ARG A 141 12.85 15.33 2.72
C ARG A 141 11.81 15.38 3.83
N ALA A 142 12.25 15.13 5.07
CA ALA A 142 11.47 15.53 6.24
C ALA A 142 11.25 17.04 6.15
N ARG A 143 9.99 17.47 6.28
CA ARG A 143 9.62 18.88 6.40
C ARG A 143 9.30 19.12 7.85
#